data_AF-A0A875RVJ0-F1
#
_entry.id   AF-A0A875RVJ0-F1
#
_cell.length_a   1.000
_cell.length_b   1.000
_cell.length_c   1.000
_cell.angle_alpha   90.00
_cell.angle_beta   90.00
_cell.angle_gamma   90.00
#
_symmetry.space_group_name_H-M   'P 1'
#
loop_
_entity.id
_entity.type
_entity.pdbx_description
1 polymer ?
#
loop_
_entity_poly.entity_id
_entity_poly.type
_entity_poly.pdbx_seq_one_letter_code
_entity_poly.pdbx_strand_id
1 'polypeptide(L)'
;MIPWEGLLPYGFIIAFFGAAGAGMNAISISSLTRNAQGPNHESNFTTPTEKKDWIRPRIKTDQWDKNMAVRDLRLTGSFRGTKADPEADESFETNSIVFASSTAKPWVLRKHIIMKNSPSKWMKKYNSDRDQHWETVKEEYLKGMQK
;
A
#
# COMPACT_ATOMS: atom_id res chain seq x y z
N MET A 1 16.63 25.75 45.02
CA MET A 1 17.29 25.62 43.70
C MET A 1 16.92 24.25 43.15
N ILE A 2 16.51 24.13 41.89
CA ILE A 2 16.13 22.83 41.29
C ILE A 2 17.42 22.07 40.96
N PRO A 3 17.58 20.80 41.38
CA PRO A 3 18.76 20.01 41.05
C PRO A 3 18.76 19.63 39.57
N TRP A 4 19.69 20.16 38.80
CA TRP A 4 19.80 19.93 37.35
C TRP A 4 20.28 18.51 37.03
N GLU A 5 21.00 17.86 37.95
CA GLU A 5 21.42 16.46 37.85
C GLU A 5 20.20 15.53 37.75
N GLY A 6 19.12 15.87 38.44
CA GLY A 6 17.84 15.15 38.36
C GLY A 6 17.12 15.30 37.03
N LEU A 7 17.51 16.27 36.20
CA LEU A 7 16.92 16.51 34.87
C LEU A 7 17.66 15.77 33.74
N LEU A 8 18.89 15.31 33.98
CA LEU A 8 19.68 14.60 32.97
C LEU A 8 18.95 13.37 32.40
N PRO A 9 18.31 12.49 33.20
CA PRO A 9 17.58 11.35 32.66
C PRO A 9 16.42 11.79 31.75
N TYR A 10 15.69 12.83 32.12
CA TYR A 10 14.59 13.37 31.33
C TYR A 10 15.09 14.03 30.03
N GLY A 11 16.25 14.70 30.08
CA GLY A 11 16.91 15.27 28.91
C GLY A 11 17.26 14.19 27.88
N PHE A 12 17.84 13.07 28.33
CA PHE A 12 18.11 11.93 27.44
C PHE A 12 16.83 11.33 26.86
N ILE A 13 15.77 11.16 27.67
CA ILE A 13 14.49 10.64 27.17
C ILE A 13 13.94 11.53 26.05
N ILE A 14 13.91 12.85 26.26
CA ILE A 14 13.43 13.80 25.24
C ILE A 14 14.30 13.74 23.99
N ALA A 15 15.62 13.70 24.14
CA ALA A 15 16.55 13.63 23.03
C ALA A 15 16.35 12.35 22.19
N PHE A 16 16.27 11.18 22.82
CA PHE A 16 16.08 9.92 22.11
C PHE A 16 14.68 9.81 21.48
N PHE A 17 13.61 10.25 22.16
CA PHE A 17 12.28 10.29 21.56
C PHE A 17 12.22 11.25 20.37
N GLY A 18 12.84 12.42 20.48
CA GLY A 18 12.94 13.39 19.39
C GLY A 18 13.72 12.83 18.20
N ALA A 19 14.89 12.24 18.45
CA ALA A 19 15.73 11.63 17.42
C ALA A 19 15.01 10.48 16.71
N ALA A 20 14.35 9.59 17.46
CA ALA A 20 13.58 8.48 16.89
C ALA A 20 12.40 8.97 16.04
N GLY A 21 11.64 9.95 16.54
CA GLY A 21 10.50 10.55 15.81
C GLY A 21 10.94 11.23 14.51
N ALA A 22 11.99 12.05 14.55
CA ALA A 22 12.56 12.70 13.38
C ALA A 22 13.13 11.70 12.38
N GLY A 23 13.85 10.69 12.87
CA GLY A 23 14.39 9.60 12.06
C GLY A 23 13.29 8.84 11.32
N MET A 24 12.23 8.44 12.02
CA MET A 24 11.10 7.75 11.41
C MET A 24 10.37 8.63 10.38
N ASN A 25 10.21 9.92 10.64
CA ASN A 25 9.59 10.86 9.71
C ASN A 25 10.40 10.98 8.41
N ALA A 26 11.72 11.17 8.53
CA ALA A 26 12.63 11.26 7.39
C ALA A 26 12.68 9.95 6.58
N ILE A 27 12.73 8.80 7.25
CA ILE A 27 12.72 7.48 6.58
C ILE A 27 11.39 7.25 5.85
N SER A 28 10.26 7.55 6.49
CA SER A 28 8.93 7.41 5.88
C SER A 28 8.81 8.27 4.63
N ILE A 29 9.12 9.57 4.72
CA ILE A 29 9.02 10.47 3.58
C ILE A 29 10.03 10.10 2.47
N SER A 30 11.28 9.78 2.83
CA SER A 30 12.29 9.36 1.83
C SER A 30 11.96 8.04 1.14
N SER A 31 11.29 7.10 1.81
CA SER A 31 10.81 5.86 1.19
C SER A 31 9.64 6.10 0.23
N LEU A 32 8.74 7.03 0.57
CA LEU A 32 7.57 7.35 -0.24
C LEU A 32 7.95 8.17 -1.48
N THR A 33 8.92 9.07 -1.35
CA THR A 33 9.45 9.84 -2.48
C THR A 33 10.20 8.95 -3.48
N ARG A 34 10.96 7.95 -3.01
CA ARG A 34 11.63 6.96 -3.89
C ARG A 34 10.65 6.06 -4.65
N ASN A 35 9.55 5.66 -4.02
CA ASN A 35 8.54 4.79 -4.64
C ASN A 35 7.51 5.56 -5.49
N ALA A 36 7.50 6.90 -5.45
CA ALA A 36 6.60 7.70 -6.27
C ALA A 36 6.96 7.63 -7.77
N GLN A 37 8.17 7.19 -8.11
CA GLN A 37 8.67 7.04 -9.49
C GLN A 37 8.41 5.64 -10.10
N GLY A 38 7.50 4.85 -9.51
CA GLY A 38 7.17 3.51 -9.99
C GLY A 38 8.29 2.48 -9.78
N PRO A 39 8.09 1.21 -10.19
CA PRO A 39 9.07 0.13 -9.99
C PRO A 39 10.39 0.33 -10.74
N ASN A 40 10.34 1.10 -11.83
CA ASN A 40 11.44 1.28 -12.77
C ASN A 40 12.30 2.51 -12.42
N HIS A 41 11.88 3.32 -11.43
CA HIS A 41 12.55 4.56 -11.01
C HIS A 41 12.80 5.57 -12.15
N GLU A 42 12.03 5.43 -13.24
CA GLU A 42 12.01 6.32 -14.39
C GLU A 42 10.70 7.10 -14.37
N SER A 43 10.75 8.42 -14.55
CA SER A 43 9.55 9.23 -14.69
C SER A 43 8.90 8.93 -16.05
N ASN A 44 7.68 8.40 -16.07
CA ASN A 44 6.90 8.20 -17.31
C ASN A 44 6.41 9.52 -17.95
N PHE A 45 6.89 10.67 -17.47
CA PHE A 45 6.54 11.98 -18.01
C PHE A 45 7.65 12.45 -18.95
N THR A 46 7.26 13.04 -20.08
CA THR A 46 8.18 13.62 -21.06
C THR A 46 8.92 14.85 -20.53
N THR A 47 8.47 15.42 -19.41
CA THR A 47 9.11 16.55 -18.75
C THR A 47 10.04 16.06 -17.62
N PRO A 48 11.33 16.46 -17.63
CA PRO A 48 12.24 16.19 -16.52
C PRO A 48 11.67 16.82 -15.25
N THR A 49 11.38 15.99 -14.23
CA THR A 49 10.89 16.51 -12.95
C THR A 49 12.06 17.14 -12.19
N GLU A 50 12.28 18.46 -12.34
CA GLU A 50 13.36 19.19 -11.65
C GLU A 50 13.24 19.16 -10.11
N LYS A 51 12.03 18.98 -9.56
CA LYS A 51 11.76 19.03 -8.12
C LYS A 51 11.35 17.67 -7.55
N LYS A 52 12.10 17.24 -6.53
CA LYS A 52 11.68 16.12 -5.67
C LYS A 52 10.55 16.61 -4.75
N ASP A 53 9.33 16.16 -5.01
CA ASP A 53 8.19 16.47 -4.16
C ASP A 53 8.25 15.68 -2.85
N TRP A 54 8.21 16.37 -1.71
CA TRP A 54 8.27 15.75 -0.38
C TRP A 54 6.86 15.35 0.08
N ILE A 55 6.42 14.16 -0.31
CA ILE A 55 5.07 13.68 -0.01
C ILE A 55 5.01 12.97 1.35
N ARG A 56 4.08 13.42 2.22
CA ARG A 56 3.84 12.83 3.54
C ARG A 56 3.03 11.52 3.46
N PRO A 57 3.18 10.61 4.44
CA PRO A 57 2.31 9.43 4.54
C PRO A 57 0.84 9.85 4.73
N ARG A 58 -0.08 9.14 4.06
CA ARG A 58 -1.53 9.31 4.28
C ARG A 58 -1.90 8.57 5.55
N ILE A 59 -2.70 9.20 6.41
CA ILE A 59 -3.25 8.61 7.64
C ILE A 59 -4.77 8.54 7.53
N LYS A 60 -5.40 7.56 8.19
CA LYS A 60 -6.87 7.41 8.24
C LYS A 60 -7.57 7.41 6.86
N THR A 61 -6.91 6.82 5.86
CA THR A 61 -7.41 6.72 4.47
C THR A 61 -8.72 5.95 4.40
N ASP A 62 -9.78 6.60 3.94
CA ASP A 62 -11.12 6.03 3.85
C ASP A 62 -11.33 5.23 2.56
N GLN A 63 -12.57 4.85 2.24
CA GLN A 63 -12.85 4.10 1.00
C GLN A 63 -12.73 4.99 -0.25
N TRP A 64 -13.11 6.26 -0.15
CA TRP A 64 -13.01 7.22 -1.25
C TRP A 64 -11.55 7.46 -1.62
N ASP A 65 -10.70 7.75 -0.63
CA ASP A 65 -9.27 7.98 -0.81
C ASP A 65 -8.56 6.78 -1.46
N LYS A 66 -8.99 5.56 -1.13
CA LYS A 66 -8.46 4.34 -1.73
C LYS A 66 -8.85 4.25 -3.21
N ASN A 67 -10.09 4.57 -3.56
CA ASN A 67 -10.53 4.59 -4.95
C ASN A 67 -9.81 5.69 -5.74
N MET A 68 -9.58 6.85 -5.12
CA MET A 68 -8.78 7.93 -5.72
C MET A 68 -7.33 7.52 -5.93
N ALA A 69 -6.70 6.81 -4.99
CA ALA A 69 -5.33 6.31 -5.21
C ALA A 69 -5.22 5.32 -6.38
N VAL A 70 -6.26 4.53 -6.65
CA VAL A 70 -6.32 3.64 -7.82
C VAL A 70 -6.56 4.44 -9.11
N ARG A 71 -7.39 5.48 -9.06
CA ARG A 71 -7.57 6.41 -10.16
C ARG A 71 -6.25 7.11 -10.51
N ASP A 72 -5.53 7.64 -9.52
CA ASP A 72 -4.26 8.35 -9.72
C ASP A 72 -3.20 7.42 -10.33
N LEU A 73 -3.16 6.14 -9.90
CA LEU A 73 -2.32 5.12 -10.51
C LEU A 73 -2.63 4.94 -12.01
N ARG A 74 -3.90 4.94 -12.39
CA ARG A 74 -4.31 4.80 -13.81
C ARG A 74 -3.96 6.04 -14.62
N LEU A 75 -4.01 7.23 -14.03
CA LEU A 75 -3.71 8.50 -14.71
C LEU A 75 -2.21 8.76 -14.85
N THR A 76 -1.40 8.32 -13.90
CA THR A 76 0.03 8.71 -13.78
C THR A 76 1.00 7.54 -13.82
N GLY A 77 0.51 6.30 -13.73
CA GLY A 77 1.34 5.11 -13.53
C GLY A 77 1.91 4.99 -12.11
N SER A 78 1.59 5.91 -11.19
CA SER A 78 2.09 5.91 -9.81
C SER A 78 0.96 6.06 -8.78
N PHE A 79 1.02 5.30 -7.68
CA PHE A 79 0.05 5.40 -6.58
C PHE A 79 0.02 6.76 -5.86
N ARG A 80 1.01 7.62 -6.13
CA ARG A 80 1.16 8.96 -5.54
C ARG A 80 1.44 10.05 -6.57
N GLY A 81 1.30 9.75 -7.87
CA GLY A 81 1.49 10.76 -8.90
C GLY A 81 0.34 11.78 -8.87
N THR A 82 0.69 13.05 -9.06
CA THR A 82 -0.28 14.14 -9.25
C THR A 82 -0.21 14.63 -10.68
N LYS A 83 -1.36 14.77 -11.36
CA LYS A 83 -1.47 15.31 -12.71
C LYS A 83 -2.56 16.38 -12.69
N ALA A 84 -2.28 17.55 -13.26
CA ALA A 84 -3.17 18.71 -13.26
C ALA A 84 -3.66 19.08 -14.67
N ASP A 85 -3.37 18.25 -15.66
CA ASP A 85 -3.76 18.50 -17.05
C ASP A 85 -5.30 18.50 -17.17
N PRO A 86 -5.87 19.42 -17.96
CA PRO A 86 -7.32 19.57 -18.08
C PRO A 86 -7.98 18.38 -18.80
N GLU A 87 -7.24 17.71 -19.68
CA GLU A 87 -7.67 16.56 -20.45
C GLU A 87 -6.85 15.32 -20.08
N ALA A 88 -7.51 14.18 -19.96
CA ALA A 88 -6.85 12.92 -19.65
C ALA A 88 -6.19 12.33 -20.91
N ASP A 89 -5.23 11.43 -20.71
CA ASP A 89 -4.64 10.66 -21.81
C ASP A 89 -5.66 9.65 -22.35
N GLU A 90 -5.68 9.41 -23.66
CA GLU A 90 -6.58 8.46 -24.33
C GLU A 90 -6.51 7.06 -23.70
N SER A 91 -5.34 6.66 -23.22
CA SER A 91 -5.12 5.39 -22.52
C SER A 91 -5.96 5.23 -21.25
N PHE A 92 -6.43 6.32 -20.65
CA PHE A 92 -7.23 6.28 -19.42
C PHE A 92 -8.63 5.70 -19.66
N GLU A 93 -9.20 5.89 -20.85
CA GLU A 93 -10.53 5.41 -21.24
C GLU A 93 -10.59 3.87 -21.21
N THR A 94 -9.53 3.22 -21.70
CA THR A 94 -9.47 1.76 -21.85
C THR A 94 -8.91 1.06 -20.62
N ASN A 95 -8.11 1.75 -19.79
CA ASN A 95 -7.49 1.19 -18.60
C ASN A 95 -8.45 1.08 -17.39
N SER A 96 -9.75 0.83 -17.62
CA SER A 96 -10.72 0.67 -16.53
C SER A 96 -10.61 -0.71 -15.86
N ILE A 97 -10.70 -0.73 -14.54
CA ILE A 97 -10.57 -1.96 -13.74
C ILE A 97 -11.91 -2.23 -13.06
N VAL A 98 -12.54 -3.34 -13.39
CA VAL A 98 -13.75 -3.84 -12.74
C VAL A 98 -13.40 -5.10 -11.97
N PHE A 99 -13.72 -5.12 -10.67
CA PHE A 99 -13.50 -6.31 -9.85
C PHE A 99 -14.63 -7.32 -10.10
N ALA A 100 -14.28 -8.54 -10.49
CA ALA A 100 -15.24 -9.61 -10.78
C ALA A 100 -16.09 -10.06 -9.57
N SER A 101 -15.74 -9.66 -8.35
CA SER A 101 -16.58 -9.87 -7.17
C SER A 101 -16.44 -8.73 -6.16
N SER A 102 -17.56 -8.33 -5.55
CA SER A 102 -17.60 -7.32 -4.48
C SER A 102 -17.05 -7.85 -3.14
N THR A 103 -16.99 -9.17 -2.97
CA THR A 103 -16.48 -9.85 -1.78
C THR A 103 -14.95 -9.79 -1.70
N ALA A 104 -14.26 -9.76 -2.85
CA ALA A 104 -12.81 -9.59 -2.94
C ALA A 104 -12.45 -8.12 -3.24
N LYS A 105 -12.67 -7.23 -2.26
CA LYS A 105 -12.24 -5.83 -2.35
C LYS A 105 -10.70 -5.75 -2.57
N PRO A 106 -10.22 -4.82 -3.40
CA PRO A 106 -8.89 -4.87 -4.04
C PRO A 106 -7.67 -4.64 -3.16
N TRP A 107 -7.78 -4.47 -1.84
CA TRP A 107 -6.58 -4.50 -1.01
C TRP A 107 -5.96 -5.90 -0.93
N VAL A 108 -6.68 -6.95 -1.38
CA VAL A 108 -6.15 -8.30 -1.58
C VAL A 108 -5.27 -8.40 -2.84
N LEU A 109 -5.39 -7.48 -3.82
CA LEU A 109 -4.46 -7.41 -4.96
C LEU A 109 -3.07 -6.89 -4.57
N ARG A 110 -2.95 -6.12 -3.47
CA ARG A 110 -1.63 -5.82 -2.88
C ARG A 110 -0.95 -7.08 -2.33
N LYS A 111 -1.72 -8.13 -2.00
CA LYS A 111 -1.20 -9.38 -1.44
C LYS A 111 -0.59 -10.30 -2.51
N HIS A 112 -1.09 -10.27 -3.74
CA HIS A 112 -0.65 -11.21 -4.78
C HIS A 112 0.48 -10.69 -5.67
N ILE A 113 0.59 -9.36 -5.85
CA ILE A 113 1.64 -8.78 -6.72
C ILE A 113 2.94 -8.47 -5.93
N ILE A 114 2.87 -8.26 -4.60
CA ILE A 114 4.02 -7.77 -3.80
C ILE A 114 4.51 -8.77 -2.72
N MET A 115 3.73 -9.78 -2.31
CA MET A 115 4.13 -10.68 -1.22
C MET A 115 4.36 -12.12 -1.69
N LYS A 116 5.58 -12.41 -2.17
CA LYS A 116 6.04 -13.80 -2.39
C LYS A 116 6.34 -14.59 -1.10
N ASN A 117 6.01 -14.06 0.09
CA ASN A 117 6.12 -14.83 1.35
C ASN A 117 4.87 -14.70 2.23
N SER A 118 4.05 -15.76 2.11
CA SER A 118 3.09 -16.32 3.07
C SER A 118 1.95 -15.45 3.62
N PRO A 119 0.72 -15.65 3.10
CA PRO A 119 -0.50 -15.08 3.66
C PRO A 119 -1.40 -16.11 4.37
N SER A 120 -0.86 -17.14 5.04
CA SER A 120 -1.64 -18.32 5.44
C SER A 120 -2.36 -18.26 6.81
N LYS A 121 -1.97 -17.38 7.75
CA LYS A 121 -2.52 -17.42 9.13
C LYS A 121 -3.72 -16.51 9.40
N TRP A 122 -3.76 -15.31 8.84
CA TRP A 122 -4.88 -14.37 9.10
C TRP A 122 -6.08 -14.59 8.15
N MET A 123 -5.82 -15.17 6.96
CA MET A 123 -6.86 -15.47 5.97
C MET A 123 -7.75 -16.64 6.41
N LYS A 124 -7.22 -17.58 7.20
CA LYS A 124 -7.97 -18.67 7.84
C LYS A 124 -9.02 -18.20 8.86
N LYS A 125 -8.87 -17.00 9.43
CA LYS A 125 -9.76 -16.51 10.50
C LYS A 125 -11.13 -16.03 10.00
N TYR A 126 -11.27 -15.73 8.71
CA TYR A 126 -12.45 -15.06 8.16
C TYR A 126 -13.16 -15.82 7.03
N ASN A 127 -12.74 -17.05 6.69
CA ASN A 127 -13.35 -17.83 5.60
C ASN A 127 -13.26 -19.35 5.88
N SER A 128 -13.98 -19.84 6.90
CA SER A 128 -14.10 -21.29 7.16
C SER A 128 -14.90 -22.01 6.08
N ASP A 129 -16.00 -21.41 5.63
CA ASP A 129 -17.04 -22.13 4.88
C ASP A 129 -16.64 -22.38 3.42
N ARG A 130 -15.86 -21.46 2.85
CA ARG A 130 -15.36 -21.58 1.47
C ARG A 130 -14.30 -22.68 1.34
N ASP A 131 -13.40 -22.79 2.32
CA ASP A 131 -12.36 -23.83 2.29
C ASP A 131 -13.00 -25.19 2.59
N GLN A 132 -14.03 -25.26 3.45
CA GLN A 132 -14.84 -26.47 3.63
C GLN A 132 -15.50 -26.93 2.32
N HIS A 133 -16.09 -26.02 1.53
CA HIS A 133 -16.69 -26.36 0.24
C HIS A 133 -15.67 -26.91 -0.78
N TRP A 134 -14.48 -26.31 -0.86
CA TRP A 134 -13.44 -26.80 -1.78
C TRP A 134 -12.82 -28.12 -1.31
N GLU A 135 -12.72 -28.36 0.00
CA GLU A 135 -12.31 -29.66 0.53
C GLU A 135 -13.39 -30.73 0.27
N THR A 136 -14.68 -30.42 0.45
CA THR A 136 -15.76 -31.38 0.13
C THR A 136 -15.79 -31.73 -1.37
N VAL A 137 -15.56 -30.76 -2.26
CA VAL A 137 -15.49 -31.01 -3.71
C VAL A 137 -14.29 -31.88 -4.08
N LYS A 138 -13.13 -31.68 -3.43
CA LYS A 138 -11.96 -32.54 -3.63
C LYS A 138 -12.20 -33.96 -3.12
N GLU A 139 -12.81 -34.12 -1.94
CA GLU A 139 -13.13 -35.43 -1.36
C GLU A 139 -14.12 -36.20 -2.24
N GLU A 140 -15.16 -35.54 -2.75
CA GLU A 140 -16.10 -36.13 -3.71
C GLU A 140 -15.41 -36.57 -5.01
N TYR A 141 -14.51 -35.75 -5.54
CA TYR A 141 -13.74 -36.07 -6.73
C TYR A 141 -12.81 -37.28 -6.53
N LEU A 142 -12.07 -37.32 -5.41
CA LEU A 142 -11.19 -38.44 -5.05
C LEU A 142 -11.99 -39.73 -4.86
N LYS A 143 -13.15 -39.65 -4.20
CA LYS A 143 -14.07 -40.77 -4.01
C LYS A 143 -14.67 -41.28 -5.32
N GLY A 144 -14.85 -40.39 -6.29
CA GLY A 144 -15.26 -40.72 -7.66
C GLY A 144 -14.16 -41.43 -8.46
N MET A 145 -12.89 -41.09 -8.24
CA MET A 145 -11.75 -41.78 -8.87
C MET A 145 -11.43 -43.15 -8.28
N GLN A 146 -11.92 -43.44 -7.06
CA GLN A 146 -11.64 -44.68 -6.34
C GLN A 146 -12.71 -45.77 -6.55
N LYS A 147 -13.69 -45.53 -7.45
CA LYS A 147 -14.73 -46.49 -7.86
C LYS A 147 -14.42 -47.14 -9.19
#